data_AF-A0A0D3E8I8-F1
#
_entry.id   AF-A0A0D3E8I8-F1
#
_cell.length_a   1.000
_cell.length_b   1.000
_cell.length_c   1.000
_cell.angle_alpha   90.00
_cell.angle_beta   90.00
_cell.angle_gamma   90.00
#
_symmetry.space_group_name_H-M   'P 1'
#
loop_
_entity.id
_entity.type
_entity.pdbx_description
1 polymer ?
#
loop_
_entity_poly.entity_id
_entity_poly.type
_entity_poly.pdbx_seq_one_letter_code
_entity_poly.pdbx_strand_id
1 'polypeptide(L)'
;MENMEKLQYPALDITGTNYILWVTNVELHLESLSLSQTIKQNNTSKPQENAKSVIFLRRHLDENIIYDYANMRDPKELWKSLKDRIVAGLRYCGEKITESQMLEKTYTTFHKSHITLQQQYRLRGYTKFSDLIVALLIAEKYNELLIKNHMTRPTDSKMFYEANALDAKKLVNENKAFRGPGHGRQNYRGRGRKYNPQDRKSF
;
A
#
# COMPACT_ATOMS: atom_id res chain seq x y z
N MET A 1 23.58 -50.05 -2.43
CA MET A 1 22.33 -49.68 -3.13
C MET A 1 21.33 -49.29 -2.06
N GLU A 2 21.29 -48.01 -1.69
CA GLU A 2 20.30 -47.51 -0.74
C GLU A 2 18.96 -47.39 -1.46
N ASN A 3 18.01 -48.24 -1.08
CA ASN A 3 16.61 -48.00 -1.36
C ASN A 3 16.16 -46.82 -0.49
N MET A 4 16.52 -45.60 -0.88
CA MET A 4 15.93 -44.40 -0.32
C MET A 4 14.47 -44.36 -0.80
N GLU A 5 13.58 -44.97 -0.02
CA GLU A 5 12.15 -44.81 -0.18
C GLU A 5 11.85 -43.31 -0.30
N LYS A 6 11.52 -42.88 -1.51
CA LYS A 6 11.27 -41.50 -1.86
C LYS A 6 10.20 -40.96 -0.91
N LEU A 7 10.53 -39.94 -0.13
CA LEU A 7 9.58 -39.30 0.77
C LEU A 7 8.34 -38.88 -0.03
N GLN A 8 7.16 -39.13 0.52
CA GLN A 8 5.89 -38.83 -0.14
C GLN A 8 5.73 -37.31 -0.38
N TYR A 9 6.43 -36.49 0.40
CA TYR A 9 6.54 -35.04 0.29
C TYR A 9 7.88 -34.58 0.89
N PRO A 10 8.38 -33.38 0.52
CA PRO A 10 9.69 -32.89 0.97
C PRO A 10 9.79 -32.78 2.50
N ALA A 11 10.97 -33.09 3.03
CA ALA A 11 11.32 -32.89 4.43
C ALA A 11 11.38 -31.39 4.78
N LEU A 12 11.23 -31.05 6.05
CA LEU A 12 11.35 -29.68 6.55
C LEU A 12 12.77 -29.16 6.32
N ASP A 13 12.89 -28.08 5.56
CA ASP A 13 14.17 -27.42 5.32
C ASP A 13 14.66 -26.69 6.59
N ILE A 14 15.98 -26.63 6.77
CA ILE A 14 16.69 -25.92 7.84
C ILE A 14 16.23 -24.46 7.92
N THR A 15 15.98 -23.84 6.75
CA THR A 15 15.53 -22.44 6.65
C THR A 15 14.07 -22.25 7.06
N GLY A 16 13.26 -23.32 7.10
CA GLY A 16 11.82 -23.26 7.37
C GLY A 16 10.99 -22.63 6.24
N THR A 17 11.55 -22.40 5.05
CA THR A 17 10.81 -21.80 3.91
C THR A 17 9.60 -22.63 3.48
N ASN A 18 9.71 -23.96 3.56
CA ASN A 18 8.64 -24.91 3.24
C ASN A 18 7.75 -25.28 4.44
N TYR A 19 7.88 -24.59 5.58
CA TYR A 19 7.22 -24.95 6.83
C TYR A 19 5.69 -25.09 6.71
N ILE A 20 5.02 -24.16 6.03
CA ILE A 20 3.56 -24.21 5.89
C ILE A 20 3.13 -25.49 5.17
N LEU A 21 3.80 -25.82 4.06
CA LEU A 21 3.53 -27.03 3.28
C LEU A 21 3.90 -28.30 4.05
N TRP A 22 4.98 -28.25 4.84
CA TRP A 22 5.40 -29.39 5.66
C TRP A 22 4.40 -29.67 6.78
N VAL A 23 3.96 -28.65 7.52
CA VAL A 23 2.98 -28.79 8.61
C VAL A 23 1.68 -29.40 8.10
N THR A 24 1.13 -28.87 7.00
CA THR A 24 -0.12 -29.40 6.45
C THR A 24 -0.01 -30.87 6.04
N ASN A 25 1.09 -31.25 5.39
CA ASN A 25 1.32 -32.64 5.00
C ASN A 25 1.49 -33.57 6.21
N VAL A 26 2.22 -33.13 7.25
CA VAL A 26 2.41 -33.91 8.47
C VAL A 26 1.12 -34.05 9.26
N GLU A 27 0.35 -32.97 9.43
CA GLU A 27 -0.93 -33.00 10.13
C GLU A 27 -1.92 -33.95 9.42
N LEU A 28 -2.08 -33.83 8.10
CA LEU A 28 -2.94 -34.71 7.30
C LEU A 28 -2.50 -36.18 7.39
N HIS A 29 -1.18 -36.45 7.37
CA HIS A 29 -0.69 -37.82 7.47
C HIS A 29 -0.94 -38.40 8.87
N LEU A 30 -0.69 -37.63 9.94
CA LEU A 30 -0.99 -38.07 11.30
C LEU A 30 -2.49 -38.28 11.51
N GLU A 31 -3.35 -37.46 10.89
CA GLU A 31 -4.80 -37.67 10.88
C GLU A 31 -5.18 -38.99 10.19
N SER A 32 -4.62 -39.27 9.02
CA SER A 32 -4.86 -40.53 8.30
C SER A 32 -4.48 -41.77 9.11
N LEU A 33 -3.47 -41.65 9.97
CA LEU A 33 -3.00 -42.71 10.86
C LEU A 33 -3.68 -42.71 12.24
N SER A 34 -4.65 -41.83 12.49
CA SER A 34 -5.27 -41.62 13.81
C SER A 34 -4.26 -41.26 14.93
N LEU A 35 -3.12 -40.67 14.57
CA LEU A 35 -2.05 -40.23 15.47
C LEU A 35 -2.08 -38.72 15.77
N SER A 36 -3.05 -37.98 15.25
CA SER A 36 -3.14 -36.51 15.40
C SER A 36 -3.20 -36.03 16.85
N GLN A 37 -3.58 -36.88 17.80
CA GLN A 37 -3.59 -36.57 19.24
C GLN A 37 -2.17 -36.49 19.85
N THR A 38 -1.19 -37.18 19.26
CA THR A 38 0.19 -37.25 19.78
C THR A 38 0.92 -35.90 19.79
N ILE A 39 0.54 -35.00 18.89
CA ILE A 39 1.15 -33.67 18.74
C ILE A 39 0.35 -32.55 19.44
N LYS A 40 -0.83 -32.87 20.01
CA LYS A 40 -1.70 -31.89 20.69
C LYS A 40 -1.23 -31.63 22.13
N GLN A 41 -1.68 -30.50 22.68
CA GLN A 41 -1.28 -30.07 24.03
C GLN A 41 -1.67 -31.08 25.12
N ASN A 42 -2.83 -31.72 25.00
CA ASN A 42 -3.30 -32.76 25.92
C ASN A 42 -3.02 -34.15 25.33
N ASN A 43 -1.73 -34.45 25.08
CA ASN A 43 -1.35 -35.75 24.55
C ASN A 43 -1.71 -36.86 25.58
N THR A 44 -2.71 -37.67 25.24
CA THR A 44 -3.14 -38.86 25.99
C THR A 44 -2.82 -40.16 25.26
N SER A 45 -2.02 -40.09 24.20
CA SER A 45 -1.67 -41.22 23.34
C SER A 45 -0.75 -42.23 24.02
N LYS A 46 -0.81 -43.47 23.53
CA LYS A 46 -0.01 -44.57 24.07
C LYS A 46 1.48 -44.36 23.75
N PRO A 47 2.41 -44.91 24.55
CA PRO A 47 3.85 -44.82 24.26
C PRO A 47 4.24 -45.33 22.87
N GLN A 48 3.54 -46.35 22.35
CA GLN A 48 3.77 -46.88 21.01
C GLN A 48 3.34 -45.90 19.91
N GLU A 49 2.22 -45.21 20.09
CA GLU A 49 1.74 -44.17 19.17
C GLU A 49 2.71 -42.99 19.17
N ASN A 50 3.20 -42.60 20.36
CA ASN A 50 4.20 -41.55 20.48
C ASN A 50 5.51 -41.90 19.75
N ALA A 51 6.00 -43.14 19.91
CA ALA A 51 7.19 -43.60 19.20
C ALA A 51 7.01 -43.59 17.67
N LYS A 52 5.86 -44.05 17.18
CA LYS A 52 5.52 -44.00 15.73
C LYS A 52 5.53 -42.57 15.20
N SER A 53 4.91 -41.64 15.93
CA SER A 53 4.90 -40.23 15.55
C SER A 53 6.29 -39.61 15.54
N VAL A 54 7.16 -39.90 16.53
CA VAL A 54 8.53 -39.36 16.55
C VAL A 54 9.37 -39.90 15.40
N ILE A 55 9.29 -41.20 15.10
CA ILE A 55 10.00 -41.80 13.97
C ILE A 55 9.53 -41.16 12.66
N PHE A 56 8.22 -40.97 12.51
CA PHE A 56 7.65 -40.30 11.36
C PHE A 56 8.14 -38.86 11.22
N LEU A 57 8.04 -38.06 12.29
CA LEU A 57 8.50 -36.67 12.29
C LEU A 57 9.98 -36.61 11.88
N ARG A 58 10.85 -37.40 12.51
CA ARG A 58 12.29 -37.42 12.19
C ARG A 58 12.58 -37.78 10.74
N ARG A 59 11.83 -38.73 10.15
CA ARG A 59 11.98 -39.10 8.74
C ARG A 59 11.70 -37.94 7.78
N HIS A 60 10.90 -36.98 8.20
CA HIS A 60 10.52 -35.79 7.42
C HIS A 60 11.21 -34.50 7.91
N LEU A 61 12.34 -34.60 8.60
CA LEU A 61 13.18 -33.46 8.97
C LEU A 61 14.49 -33.47 8.19
N ASP A 62 15.06 -32.30 7.95
CA ASP A 62 16.45 -32.19 7.50
C ASP A 62 17.41 -32.80 8.52
N GLU A 63 18.49 -33.40 8.04
CA GLU A 63 19.51 -34.09 8.85
C GLU A 63 20.07 -33.22 9.98
N ASN A 64 20.28 -31.93 9.74
CA ASN A 64 20.77 -31.00 10.75
C ASN A 64 19.74 -30.77 11.86
N ILE A 65 18.45 -30.71 11.49
CA ILE A 65 17.35 -30.59 12.45
C ILE A 65 17.25 -31.88 13.28
N ILE A 66 17.43 -33.05 12.66
CA ILE A 66 17.43 -34.33 13.37
C ILE A 66 18.53 -34.35 14.43
N TYR A 67 19.73 -33.86 14.10
CA TYR A 67 20.86 -33.80 15.04
C TYR A 67 20.55 -32.94 16.27
N ASP A 68 20.02 -31.73 16.05
CA ASP A 68 19.67 -30.78 17.13
C ASP A 68 18.63 -31.36 18.12
N TYR A 69 17.72 -32.20 17.62
CA TYR A 69 16.59 -32.73 18.38
C TYR A 69 16.68 -34.24 18.63
N ALA A 70 17.87 -34.85 18.48
CA ALA A 70 18.07 -36.30 18.58
C ALA A 70 17.62 -36.90 19.93
N ASN A 71 17.71 -36.12 21.01
CA ASN A 71 17.36 -36.54 22.36
C ASN A 71 15.85 -36.41 22.68
N MET A 72 15.08 -35.69 21.86
CA MET A 72 13.64 -35.51 22.10
C MET A 72 12.85 -36.75 21.70
N ARG A 73 12.30 -37.44 22.70
CA ARG A 73 11.49 -38.67 22.53
C ARG A 73 9.99 -38.44 22.66
N ASP A 74 9.56 -37.25 23.07
CA ASP A 74 8.14 -36.88 23.09
C ASP A 74 7.77 -36.18 21.77
N PRO A 75 6.82 -36.71 20.98
CA PRO A 75 6.38 -36.07 19.74
C PRO A 75 5.77 -34.68 19.98
N LYS A 76 5.11 -34.45 21.12
CA LYS A 76 4.53 -33.16 21.45
C LYS A 76 5.61 -32.11 21.69
N GLU A 77 6.63 -32.46 22.46
CA GLU A 77 7.76 -31.56 22.71
C GLU A 77 8.52 -31.28 21.42
N LEU A 78 8.83 -32.32 20.63
CA LEU A 78 9.49 -32.19 19.35
C LEU A 78 8.70 -31.26 18.41
N TRP A 79 7.40 -31.49 18.27
CA TRP A 79 6.52 -30.66 17.44
C TRP A 79 6.54 -29.20 17.89
N LYS A 80 6.35 -28.95 19.19
CA LYS A 80 6.38 -27.60 19.76
C LYS A 80 7.73 -26.92 19.52
N SER A 81 8.84 -27.62 19.78
CA SER A 81 10.19 -27.08 19.58
C SER A 81 10.49 -26.75 18.12
N LEU A 82 9.99 -27.53 17.16
CA LEU A 82 10.10 -27.22 15.73
C LEU A 82 9.31 -25.96 15.37
N LYS A 83 8.07 -25.82 15.88
CA LYS A 83 7.28 -24.58 15.70
C LYS A 83 8.02 -23.39 16.28
N ASP A 84 8.50 -23.52 17.51
CA ASP A 84 9.21 -22.44 18.21
C ASP A 84 10.50 -22.06 17.50
N ARG A 85 11.27 -23.03 16.97
CA ARG A 85 12.47 -22.78 16.16
C ARG A 85 12.16 -21.97 14.92
N ILE A 86 11.09 -22.29 14.20
CA ILE A 86 10.75 -21.59 12.96
C ILE A 86 10.16 -20.22 13.26
N VAL A 87 9.31 -20.10 14.28
CA VAL A 87 8.83 -18.79 14.75
C VAL A 87 10.00 -17.93 15.24
N ALA A 88 10.95 -18.53 15.97
CA ALA A 88 12.18 -17.87 16.36
C ALA A 88 12.98 -17.49 15.13
N GLY A 89 13.21 -18.38 14.16
CA GLY A 89 13.91 -18.10 12.91
C GLY A 89 13.25 -16.98 12.09
N LEU A 90 11.92 -16.94 12.00
CA LEU A 90 11.20 -15.83 11.36
C LEU A 90 11.35 -14.51 12.15
N ARG A 91 11.50 -14.58 13.47
CA ARG A 91 11.85 -13.43 14.32
C ARG A 91 13.36 -13.08 14.26
N TYR A 92 14.23 -14.07 14.05
CA TYR A 92 15.70 -14.03 14.05
C TYR A 92 16.31 -13.96 12.64
N CYS A 93 15.49 -13.88 11.58
CA CYS A 93 15.81 -13.20 10.33
C CYS A 93 15.97 -11.67 10.54
N GLY A 94 15.87 -11.17 11.79
CA GLY A 94 17.12 -11.00 12.56
C GLY A 94 17.72 -9.62 12.72
N GLU A 95 17.31 -8.62 11.94
CA GLU A 95 17.44 -7.25 12.42
C GLU A 95 16.24 -6.94 13.31
N LYS A 96 16.48 -6.39 14.51
CA LYS A 96 15.41 -5.68 15.23
C LYS A 96 14.99 -4.56 14.29
N ILE A 97 13.89 -4.74 13.55
CA ILE A 97 13.33 -3.67 12.74
C ILE A 97 12.89 -2.61 13.74
N THR A 98 13.72 -1.58 13.87
CA THR A 98 13.44 -0.44 14.74
C THR A 98 12.25 0.32 14.19
N GLU A 99 11.52 1.03 15.05
CA GLU A 99 10.40 1.86 14.60
C GLU A 99 10.86 2.83 13.49
N SER A 100 12.07 3.38 13.61
CA SER A 100 12.69 4.22 12.58
C SER A 100 12.89 3.49 11.25
N GLN A 101 13.34 2.23 11.25
CA GLN A 101 13.46 1.46 10.01
C GLN A 101 12.10 1.16 9.38
N MET A 102 11.06 0.89 10.18
CA MET A 102 9.70 0.71 9.65
C MET A 102 9.19 2.01 9.03
N LEU A 103 9.39 3.15 9.71
CA LEU A 103 9.00 4.47 9.23
C LEU A 103 9.73 4.84 7.93
N GLU A 104 11.06 4.71 7.90
CA GLU A 104 11.86 5.02 6.72
C GLU A 104 11.50 4.15 5.52
N LYS A 105 11.37 2.82 5.71
CA LYS A 105 10.92 1.91 4.64
C LYS A 105 9.58 2.35 4.08
N THR A 106 8.64 2.72 4.94
CA THR A 106 7.30 3.18 4.55
C THR A 106 7.35 4.49 3.78
N TYR A 107 8.22 5.43 4.17
CA TYR A 107 8.45 6.64 3.39
C TYR A 107 9.06 6.34 2.02
N THR A 108 9.98 5.38 1.92
CA THR A 108 10.61 5.01 0.64
C THR A 108 9.69 4.23 -0.30
N THR A 109 8.60 3.64 0.20
CA THR A 109 7.60 2.95 -0.65
C THR A 109 6.65 3.88 -1.41
N PHE A 110 6.63 5.19 -1.13
CA PHE A 110 5.81 6.12 -1.92
C PHE A 110 6.26 6.17 -3.38
N HIS A 111 5.30 6.24 -4.31
CA HIS A 111 5.61 6.44 -5.72
C HIS A 111 6.29 7.80 -5.94
N LYS A 112 7.19 7.89 -6.94
CA LYS A 112 8.00 9.08 -7.23
C LYS A 112 7.16 10.35 -7.44
N SER A 113 5.93 10.22 -7.95
CA SER A 113 4.99 11.34 -8.13
C SER A 113 4.50 11.96 -6.82
N HIS A 114 4.61 11.25 -5.69
CA HIS A 114 4.09 11.67 -4.39
C HIS A 114 5.19 12.10 -3.41
N ILE A 115 6.34 12.53 -3.92
CA ILE A 115 7.49 12.90 -3.08
C ILE A 115 7.19 14.07 -2.13
N THR A 116 6.32 15.01 -2.52
CA THR A 116 5.84 16.10 -1.66
C THR A 116 5.01 15.59 -0.48
N LEU A 117 4.14 14.59 -0.70
CA LEU A 117 3.36 13.97 0.38
C LEU A 117 4.27 13.20 1.34
N GLN A 118 5.24 12.44 0.80
CA GLN A 118 6.25 11.76 1.62
C GLN A 118 6.98 12.74 2.54
N GLN A 119 7.41 13.91 2.01
CA GLN A 119 8.06 14.95 2.81
C GLN A 119 7.13 15.54 3.88
N GLN A 120 5.85 15.78 3.57
CA GLN A 120 4.87 16.24 4.55
C GLN A 120 4.73 15.27 5.73
N TYR A 121 4.65 13.96 5.46
CA TYR A 121 4.55 12.97 6.54
C TYR A 121 5.85 12.81 7.34
N ARG A 122 7.02 13.08 6.75
CA ARG A 122 8.29 13.15 7.49
C ARG A 122 8.33 14.35 8.44
N LEU A 123 7.86 15.52 7.99
CA LEU A 123 7.82 16.73 8.81
C LEU A 123 6.87 16.62 10.01
N ARG A 124 5.90 15.70 9.98
CA ARG A 124 5.01 15.42 11.13
C ARG A 124 5.71 14.69 12.29
N GLY A 125 6.88 14.08 12.06
CA GLY A 125 7.74 13.56 13.14
C GLY A 125 7.16 12.39 13.93
N TYR A 126 6.56 11.40 13.26
CA TYR A 126 6.06 10.19 13.93
C TYR A 126 7.20 9.41 14.59
N THR A 127 6.99 8.97 15.83
CA THR A 127 7.95 8.15 16.58
C THR A 127 7.64 6.66 16.47
N LYS A 128 6.34 6.32 16.41
CA LYS A 128 5.86 4.94 16.27
C LYS A 128 5.31 4.67 14.88
N PHE A 129 5.57 3.47 14.37
CA PHE A 129 5.02 3.03 13.09
C PHE A 129 3.49 2.91 13.10
N SER A 130 2.90 2.53 14.23
CA SER A 130 1.44 2.45 14.43
C SER A 130 0.73 3.78 14.14
N ASP A 131 1.37 4.89 14.48
CA ASP A 131 0.74 6.21 14.38
C ASP A 131 0.79 6.70 12.93
N LEU A 132 1.89 6.40 12.23
CA LEU A 132 2.02 6.67 10.81
C LEU A 132 1.01 5.85 9.99
N ILE A 133 0.89 4.54 10.23
CA ILE A 133 0.01 3.69 9.43
C ILE A 133 -1.46 4.11 9.57
N VAL A 134 -1.89 4.47 10.78
CA VAL A 134 -3.25 4.99 11.03
C VAL A 134 -3.48 6.29 10.27
N ALA A 135 -2.53 7.22 10.30
CA ALA A 135 -2.65 8.48 9.57
C ALA A 135 -2.75 8.28 8.05
N LEU A 136 -1.99 7.33 7.49
CA LEU A 136 -2.04 7.00 6.07
C LEU A 136 -3.39 6.39 5.67
N LEU A 137 -3.91 5.44 6.46
CA LEU A 137 -5.22 4.82 6.21
C LEU A 137 -6.36 5.84 6.24
N ILE A 138 -6.32 6.79 7.18
CA ILE A 138 -7.31 7.87 7.24
C ILE A 138 -7.24 8.75 5.99
N ALA A 139 -6.02 9.09 5.53
CA ALA A 139 -5.83 9.93 4.35
C ALA A 139 -6.29 9.22 3.06
N GLU A 140 -6.04 7.92 2.93
CA GLU A 140 -6.54 7.10 1.82
C GLU A 140 -8.07 7.15 1.74
N LYS A 141 -8.74 6.88 2.87
CA LYS A 141 -10.21 6.95 2.95
C LYS A 141 -10.76 8.35 2.64
N TYR A 142 -10.06 9.41 3.07
CA TYR A 142 -10.46 10.79 2.76
C TYR A 142 -10.35 11.09 1.27
N ASN A 143 -9.26 10.66 0.61
CA ASN A 143 -9.07 10.84 -0.82
C ASN A 143 -10.13 10.09 -1.65
N GLU A 144 -10.48 8.87 -1.25
CA GLU A 144 -11.59 8.14 -1.90
C GLU A 144 -12.91 8.90 -1.82
N LEU A 145 -13.24 9.47 -0.66
CA LEU A 145 -14.44 10.28 -0.48
C LEU A 145 -14.39 11.56 -1.32
N LEU A 146 -13.22 12.21 -1.42
CA LEU A 146 -13.04 13.40 -2.24
C LEU A 146 -13.29 13.09 -3.73
N ILE A 147 -12.78 11.98 -4.23
CA ILE A 147 -13.03 11.52 -5.60
C ILE A 147 -14.52 11.23 -5.81
N LYS A 148 -15.16 10.50 -4.89
CA LYS A 148 -16.61 10.22 -4.94
C LYS A 148 -17.43 11.52 -4.97
N ASN A 149 -17.09 12.50 -4.14
CA ASN A 149 -17.73 13.81 -4.11
C ASN A 149 -17.51 14.63 -5.37
N HIS A 150 -16.38 14.47 -6.05
CA HIS A 150 -16.14 15.11 -7.35
C HIS A 150 -17.04 14.50 -8.42
N MET A 151 -17.14 13.16 -8.44
CA MET A 151 -17.94 12.42 -9.41
C MET A 151 -19.46 12.56 -9.21
N THR A 152 -19.93 12.98 -8.02
CA THR A 152 -21.35 13.20 -7.74
C THR A 152 -21.84 14.60 -8.10
N ARG A 153 -20.96 15.50 -8.58
CA ARG A 153 -21.37 16.84 -9.03
C ARG A 153 -22.05 16.76 -10.41
N PRO A 154 -23.19 17.44 -10.63
CA PRO A 154 -23.75 17.58 -11.97
C PRO A 154 -22.77 18.37 -12.86
N THR A 155 -22.58 17.90 -14.09
CA THR A 155 -21.58 18.36 -15.08
C THR A 155 -21.68 19.85 -15.47
N ASP A 156 -22.73 20.57 -15.06
CA ASP A 156 -23.00 21.98 -15.44
C ASP A 156 -22.87 23.01 -14.29
N SER A 157 -22.29 22.65 -13.14
CA SER A 157 -22.02 23.66 -12.09
C SER A 157 -20.81 24.55 -12.47
N LYS A 158 -21.12 25.72 -13.03
CA LYS A 158 -20.18 26.80 -13.40
C LYS A 158 -19.19 27.11 -12.26
N MET A 159 -17.91 27.28 -12.58
CA MET A 159 -16.90 27.72 -11.60
C MET A 159 -17.25 29.13 -11.11
N PHE A 160 -17.41 29.30 -9.79
CA PHE A 160 -17.49 30.62 -9.18
C PHE A 160 -16.10 31.27 -9.26
N TYR A 161 -15.99 32.43 -9.90
CA TYR A 161 -14.76 33.23 -9.83
C TYR A 161 -14.62 33.75 -8.40
N GLU A 162 -13.48 33.44 -7.79
CA GLU A 162 -13.14 33.75 -6.41
C GLU A 162 -13.04 35.28 -6.21
N ALA A 163 -14.02 35.86 -5.51
CA ALA A 163 -14.18 37.30 -5.29
C ALA A 163 -13.35 37.83 -4.10
N ASN A 164 -12.10 37.39 -3.96
CA ASN A 164 -11.20 37.87 -2.90
C ASN A 164 -9.94 38.50 -3.52
N ALA A 165 -10.11 39.54 -4.34
CA ALA A 165 -9.04 40.49 -4.61
C ALA A 165 -9.00 41.48 -3.42
N LEU A 166 -7.93 41.40 -2.62
CA LEU A 166 -7.66 42.29 -1.51
C LEU A 166 -7.74 43.76 -1.96
N ASP A 167 -8.63 44.49 -1.30
CA ASP A 167 -8.83 45.94 -1.41
C ASP A 167 -7.59 46.68 -0.88
N ALA A 168 -6.56 46.79 -1.71
CA ALA A 168 -5.40 47.63 -1.45
C ALA A 168 -5.75 49.07 -1.82
N LYS A 169 -6.17 49.83 -0.80
CA LYS A 169 -6.33 51.30 -0.82
C LYS A 169 -5.29 51.98 -1.71
N LYS A 170 -5.72 52.51 -2.86
CA LYS A 170 -4.99 53.58 -3.57
C LYS A 170 -5.61 54.92 -3.21
N LEU A 171 -4.82 55.73 -2.51
CA LEU A 171 -5.12 57.13 -2.28
C LEU A 171 -4.44 57.96 -3.40
N VAL A 172 -5.20 58.96 -3.85
CA VAL A 172 -4.81 60.17 -4.59
C VAL A 172 -4.81 60.09 -6.13
N ASN A 173 -5.99 60.46 -6.65
CA ASN A 173 -6.23 61.63 -7.51
C ASN A 173 -5.45 61.73 -8.83
N GLU A 174 -6.14 61.48 -9.95
CA GLU A 174 -5.93 62.26 -11.17
C GLU A 174 -7.20 62.26 -12.03
N ASN A 175 -7.72 63.47 -12.25
CA ASN A 175 -8.84 63.77 -13.13
C ASN A 175 -8.48 63.46 -14.59
N LYS A 176 -9.35 62.73 -15.31
CA LYS A 176 -9.86 63.11 -16.66
C LYS A 176 -10.82 62.06 -17.24
N ALA A 177 -12.05 62.53 -17.42
CA ALA A 177 -13.08 62.20 -18.41
C ALA A 177 -12.94 60.95 -19.33
N PHE A 178 -13.93 60.07 -19.19
CA PHE A 178 -14.70 59.35 -20.23
C PHE A 178 -14.07 59.07 -21.59
N ARG A 179 -14.01 57.77 -21.96
CA ARG A 179 -14.49 57.24 -23.26
C ARG A 179 -14.49 55.70 -23.24
N GLY A 180 -15.68 55.10 -23.31
CA GLY A 180 -15.85 53.67 -23.48
C GLY A 180 -15.47 53.19 -24.90
N PRO A 181 -15.20 51.89 -25.11
CA PRO A 181 -14.79 51.35 -26.41
C PRO A 181 -16.01 51.17 -27.33
N GLY A 182 -16.14 52.03 -28.33
CA GLY A 182 -17.15 51.91 -29.39
C GLY A 182 -16.73 50.89 -30.45
N HIS A 183 -17.57 49.88 -30.68
CA HIS A 183 -17.51 49.00 -31.85
C HIS A 183 -18.28 49.64 -33.02
N GLY A 184 -17.55 50.37 -33.88
CA GLY A 184 -18.08 50.89 -35.15
C GLY A 184 -17.92 49.89 -36.30
N ARG A 185 -19.02 49.24 -36.70
CA ARG A 185 -19.18 48.66 -38.03
C ARG A 185 -19.72 49.73 -38.98
N GLN A 186 -19.00 50.07 -40.05
CA GLN A 186 -19.50 50.22 -41.43
C GLN A 186 -18.49 50.95 -42.32
N ASN A 187 -18.00 50.21 -43.32
CA ASN A 187 -17.22 50.72 -44.44
C ASN A 187 -18.19 51.24 -45.50
N TYR A 188 -18.23 52.56 -45.73
CA TYR A 188 -18.81 53.13 -46.95
C TYR A 188 -17.69 53.64 -47.86
N ARG A 189 -17.54 52.98 -49.01
CA ARG A 189 -16.69 53.38 -50.13
C ARG A 189 -17.26 54.64 -50.78
N GLY A 190 -16.62 55.79 -50.59
CA GLY A 190 -16.90 57.02 -51.32
C GLY A 190 -15.86 57.26 -52.43
N ARG A 191 -16.15 56.82 -53.66
CA ARG A 191 -15.47 57.26 -54.88
C ARG A 191 -16.21 58.47 -55.46
N GLY A 192 -15.45 59.49 -55.86
CA GLY A 192 -15.78 60.31 -57.03
C GLY A 192 -16.35 61.70 -56.75
N ARG A 193 -15.45 62.68 -56.67
CA ARG A 193 -15.74 64.09 -57.01
C ARG A 193 -16.05 64.20 -58.49
N LYS A 194 -17.17 64.83 -58.85
CA LYS A 194 -17.31 65.66 -60.07
C LYS A 194 -18.23 66.83 -59.75
N TYR A 195 -17.68 68.04 -59.82
CA TYR A 195 -18.41 69.30 -59.82
C TYR A 195 -18.19 69.90 -61.21
N ASN A 196 -19.27 70.25 -61.91
CA ASN A 196 -19.22 71.12 -63.08
C ASN A 196 -20.41 72.09 -62.98
N PRO A 197 -20.19 73.41 -63.12
CA PRO A 197 -21.21 74.42 -62.92
C PRO A 197 -21.86 74.82 -64.25
N GLN A 198 -23.18 74.76 -64.35
CA GLN A 198 -23.93 75.52 -65.34
C GLN A 198 -25.39 75.71 -64.91
N ASP A 199 -25.81 76.97 -65.03
CA ASP A 199 -27.17 77.49 -65.20
C ASP A 199 -28.12 77.49 -63.99
N ARG A 200 -28.31 78.63 -63.30
CA ARG A 200 -29.16 79.81 -63.62
C ARG A 200 -30.68 79.58 -63.41
N LYS A 201 -31.24 80.51 -62.60
CA LYS A 201 -32.60 81.10 -62.63
C LYS A 201 -33.72 80.30 -61.93
N SER A 202 -34.21 80.81 -60.79
CA SER A 202 -35.48 81.60 -60.59
C SER A 202 -36.71 80.79 -60.97
N PHE A 203 -37.73 80.58 -60.12
CA PHE A 203 -38.37 81.43 -59.13
C PHE A 203 -38.75 80.62 -57.88
#